data_AF-A0A2V8LNN3-F1
#
_entry.id   AF-A0A2V8LNN3-F1
#
_cell.length_a   1.000
_cell.length_b   1.000
_cell.length_c   1.000
_cell.angle_alpha   90.00
_cell.angle_beta   90.00
_cell.angle_gamma   90.00
#
_symmetry.space_group_name_H-M   'P 1'
#
loop_
_entity.id
_entity.type
_entity.pdbx_description
1 polymer ?
#
loop_
_entity_poly.entity_id
_entity_poly.type
_entity_poly.pdbx_seq_one_letter_code
_entity_poly.pdbx_strand_id
1 'polypeptide(L)'
;MITKLAARSYSAVAAPNPADPTTTQTVLNVDYGAGARVALTALLNYNLPFATRKDFGAALAVGPVFDISAGKADTSRFGLFGGVGIRLKQLMYITPGVHIGEFADFPQGFTRSGQVVPANFATPTPVKRWTTRFALAITFKVKDLWTPSQSSETGGKENK
;
A
#
# COMPACT_ATOMS: atom_id res chain seq x y z
N MET A 1 2.70 5.76 -4.60
CA MET A 1 3.50 4.71 -3.95
C MET A 1 3.44 3.45 -4.79
N ILE A 2 4.51 2.67 -4.86
CA ILE A 2 4.55 1.36 -5.50
C ILE A 2 4.76 0.30 -4.40
N THR A 3 3.98 -0.78 -4.42
CA THR A 3 4.02 -1.82 -3.38
C THR A 3 3.95 -3.22 -3.97
N LYS A 4 4.64 -4.18 -3.34
CA LYS A 4 4.54 -5.62 -3.63
C LYS A 4 3.51 -6.34 -2.76
N LEU A 5 2.49 -5.61 -2.30
CA LEU A 5 1.42 -6.19 -1.48
C LEU A 5 0.48 -6.95 -2.42
N ALA A 6 0.34 -8.26 -2.22
CA ALA A 6 -0.45 -9.12 -3.10
C ALA A 6 -1.92 -8.67 -3.15
N ALA A 7 -2.49 -8.69 -4.35
CA ALA A 7 -3.85 -8.28 -4.65
C ALA A 7 -4.60 -9.44 -5.33
N ARG A 8 -4.66 -10.58 -4.63
CA ARG A 8 -5.25 -11.79 -5.21
C ARG A 8 -6.78 -11.67 -5.20
N SER A 9 -7.42 -12.21 -6.23
CA SER A 9 -8.85 -12.50 -6.21
C SER A 9 -9.12 -13.94 -6.62
N TYR A 10 -10.25 -14.45 -6.12
CA TYR A 10 -10.60 -15.87 -6.22
C TYR A 10 -11.94 -16.02 -6.92
N SER A 11 -12.01 -16.92 -7.90
CA SER A 11 -13.24 -17.23 -8.60
C SER A 11 -13.35 -18.72 -8.89
N ALA A 12 -14.58 -19.23 -8.96
CA ALA A 12 -14.86 -20.58 -9.40
C ALA A 12 -15.08 -20.57 -10.92
N VAL A 13 -14.32 -21.38 -11.66
CA VAL A 13 -14.43 -21.49 -13.13
C VAL A 13 -14.60 -22.93 -13.57
N ALA A 14 -15.29 -23.17 -14.68
CA ALA A 14 -15.37 -24.49 -15.28
C ALA A 14 -14.07 -24.80 -16.04
N ALA A 15 -13.49 -25.97 -15.81
CA ALA A 15 -12.32 -26.48 -16.53
C ALA A 15 -12.57 -27.94 -16.96
N PRO A 16 -11.94 -28.42 -18.05
CA PRO A 16 -12.01 -29.82 -18.44
C PRO A 16 -11.52 -30.74 -17.31
N ASN A 17 -12.17 -31.87 -17.12
CA ASN A 17 -11.71 -32.89 -16.19
C ASN A 17 -10.51 -33.64 -16.81
N PRO A 18 -9.33 -33.66 -16.18
CA PRO A 18 -8.16 -34.35 -16.72
C PRO A 18 -8.32 -35.87 -16.76
N ALA A 19 -9.28 -36.44 -16.01
CA ALA A 19 -9.60 -37.87 -16.05
C ALA A 19 -10.59 -38.23 -17.19
N ASP A 20 -11.42 -37.27 -17.61
CA ASP A 20 -12.33 -37.41 -18.75
C ASP A 20 -12.56 -36.03 -19.40
N PRO A 21 -11.85 -35.72 -20.50
CA PRO A 21 -11.89 -34.40 -21.13
C PRO A 21 -13.23 -34.05 -21.78
N THR A 22 -14.18 -34.98 -21.84
CA THR A 22 -15.56 -34.72 -22.30
C THR A 22 -16.43 -34.12 -21.21
N THR A 23 -15.99 -34.17 -19.95
CA THR A 23 -16.69 -33.64 -18.79
C THR A 23 -16.01 -32.38 -18.24
N THR A 24 -16.78 -31.50 -17.63
CA THR A 24 -16.28 -30.28 -16.97
C THR A 24 -16.34 -30.44 -15.45
N GLN A 25 -15.39 -29.82 -14.77
CA GLN A 25 -15.34 -29.71 -13.32
C GLN A 25 -15.12 -28.26 -12.92
N THR A 26 -15.65 -27.87 -11.77
CA THR A 26 -15.41 -26.52 -11.22
C THR A 26 -14.08 -26.51 -10.48
N VAL A 27 -13.22 -25.56 -10.83
CA VAL A 27 -11.90 -25.38 -10.22
C VAL A 27 -11.72 -23.96 -9.70
N LEU A 28 -10.83 -23.81 -8.70
CA LEU A 28 -10.45 -22.51 -8.16
C LEU A 28 -9.49 -21.78 -9.11
N ASN A 29 -9.96 -20.68 -9.68
CA ASN A 29 -9.12 -19.72 -10.36
C ASN A 29 -8.59 -18.66 -9.38
N VAL A 30 -7.32 -18.30 -9.55
CA VAL A 30 -6.66 -17.27 -8.74
C VAL A 30 -6.09 -16.23 -9.68
N ASP A 31 -6.64 -15.01 -9.67
CA ASP A 31 -6.01 -13.86 -10.32
C ASP A 31 -4.99 -13.30 -9.33
N TYR A 32 -3.71 -13.45 -9.64
CA TYR A 32 -2.63 -12.97 -8.77
C TYR A 32 -2.44 -11.45 -8.82
N GLY A 33 -3.10 -10.76 -9.76
CA GLY A 33 -2.86 -9.36 -10.05
C GLY A 33 -1.47 -9.10 -10.64
N ALA A 34 -1.21 -7.83 -10.98
CA ALA A 34 0.12 -7.40 -11.40
C ALA A 34 1.03 -7.28 -10.15
N GLY A 35 2.19 -7.96 -10.16
CA GLY A 35 3.02 -8.16 -8.97
C GLY A 35 3.35 -6.88 -8.18
N ALA A 36 3.73 -5.79 -8.86
CA ALA A 36 3.87 -4.47 -8.24
C ALA A 36 2.66 -3.61 -8.63
N ARG A 37 1.98 -3.03 -7.62
CA ARG A 37 0.82 -2.15 -7.84
C ARG A 37 1.07 -0.75 -7.32
N VAL A 38 0.36 0.21 -7.92
CA VAL A 38 0.38 1.62 -7.51
C VAL A 38 -0.73 1.87 -6.50
N ALA A 39 -0.39 2.55 -5.42
CA ALA A 39 -1.32 3.02 -4.41
C ALA A 39 -1.04 4.49 -4.07
N LEU A 40 -2.08 5.20 -3.63
CA LEU A 40 -1.97 6.56 -3.13
C LEU A 40 -1.56 6.53 -1.65
N THR A 41 -0.78 7.52 -1.23
CA THR A 41 -0.39 7.65 0.17
C THR A 41 -0.29 9.13 0.54
N ALA A 42 -0.68 9.45 1.76
CA ALA A 42 -0.44 10.75 2.37
C ALA A 42 0.53 10.51 3.53
N LEU A 43 1.67 11.21 3.52
CA LEU A 43 2.74 10.97 4.50
C LEU A 43 2.99 12.20 5.36
N LEU A 44 2.98 11.99 6.67
CA LEU A 44 3.59 12.90 7.62
C LEU A 44 5.09 12.66 7.60
N ASN A 45 5.87 13.69 7.25
CA ASN A 45 7.33 13.61 7.16
C ASN A 45 7.97 14.40 8.30
N TYR A 46 8.69 13.72 9.19
CA TYR A 46 9.49 14.33 10.23
C TYR A 46 10.95 14.43 9.79
N ASN A 47 11.45 15.65 9.54
CA ASN A 47 12.82 15.87 9.10
C ASN A 47 13.80 15.67 10.27
N LEU A 48 14.84 14.88 10.05
CA LEU A 48 15.86 14.59 11.05
C LEU A 48 16.82 15.80 11.14
N PRO A 49 16.94 16.45 12.32
CA PRO A 49 17.69 17.70 12.46
C PRO A 49 19.20 17.52 12.21
N PHE A 50 19.74 16.34 12.52
CA PHE A 50 21.17 16.02 12.37
C PHE A 50 21.58 15.65 10.94
N ALA A 51 20.62 15.38 10.04
CA ALA A 51 20.87 14.92 8.68
C ALA A 51 20.18 15.82 7.65
N THR A 52 20.23 17.13 7.88
CA THR A 52 19.58 18.13 7.02
C THR A 52 20.61 19.11 6.44
N ARG A 53 20.64 19.20 5.11
CA ARG A 53 21.33 20.21 4.32
C ARG A 53 20.30 21.05 3.54
N LYS A 54 20.75 22.12 2.89
CA LYS A 54 19.90 23.04 2.13
C LYS A 54 19.03 22.33 1.09
N ASP A 55 19.64 21.44 0.29
CA ASP A 55 18.95 20.76 -0.82
C ASP A 55 18.62 19.29 -0.55
N PHE A 56 19.20 18.70 0.49
CA PHE A 56 19.04 17.29 0.83
C PHE A 56 18.79 17.11 2.32
N GLY A 57 17.92 16.18 2.71
CA GLY A 57 17.76 15.82 4.11
C GLY A 57 17.20 14.43 4.30
N ALA A 58 17.34 13.86 5.48
CA ALA A 58 16.67 12.63 5.85
C ALA A 58 15.36 12.92 6.61
N ALA A 59 14.34 12.11 6.39
CA ALA A 59 13.06 12.22 7.07
C ALA A 59 12.52 10.83 7.45
N LEU A 60 11.78 10.77 8.55
CA LEU A 60 10.93 9.63 8.88
C LEU A 60 9.54 9.93 8.34
N ALA A 61 8.92 8.95 7.69
CA ALA A 61 7.59 9.13 7.11
C ALA A 61 6.62 8.05 7.57
N VAL A 62 5.39 8.44 7.88
CA VAL A 62 4.29 7.54 8.21
C VAL A 62 2.97 8.10 7.69
N GLY A 63 2.06 7.22 7.26
CA GLY A 63 0.71 7.64 6.96
C GLY A 63 -0.13 6.61 6.22
N PRO A 64 -1.40 6.94 5.94
CA PRO A 64 -2.32 6.01 5.31
C PRO A 64 -1.96 5.73 3.86
N VAL A 65 -2.38 4.56 3.40
CA VAL A 65 -2.32 4.11 2.01
C VAL A 65 -3.73 3.81 1.54
N PHE A 66 -4.04 4.27 0.33
CA PHE A 66 -5.27 3.97 -0.38
C PHE A 66 -4.95 3.31 -1.71
N ASP A 67 -5.43 2.08 -1.87
CA ASP A 67 -5.23 1.34 -3.11
C ASP A 67 -6.24 1.76 -4.19
N ILE A 68 -5.70 2.21 -5.32
CA ILE A 68 -6.46 2.62 -6.51
C ILE A 68 -6.58 1.50 -7.55
N SER A 69 -6.03 0.32 -7.29
CA SER A 69 -6.22 -0.87 -8.13
C SER A 69 -7.72 -1.07 -8.37
N ALA A 70 -8.13 -1.06 -9.64
CA ALA A 70 -9.51 -0.95 -10.10
C ALA A 70 -10.38 -2.17 -9.73
N GLY A 71 -10.76 -2.31 -8.46
CA GLY A 71 -11.78 -3.25 -8.00
C GLY A 71 -11.40 -4.74 -8.04
N LYS A 72 -10.15 -5.08 -8.35
CA LYS A 72 -9.70 -6.48 -8.49
C LYS A 72 -9.25 -7.17 -7.18
N ALA A 73 -9.26 -6.47 -6.06
CA ALA A 73 -8.83 -7.03 -4.79
C ALA A 73 -10.05 -7.29 -3.90
N ASP A 74 -10.21 -8.54 -3.44
CA ASP A 74 -11.26 -8.93 -2.48
C ASP A 74 -10.97 -8.41 -1.04
N THR A 75 -10.13 -7.39 -0.92
CA THR A 75 -9.54 -6.90 0.34
C THR A 75 -9.87 -5.42 0.54
N SER A 76 -9.71 -4.97 1.78
CA SER A 76 -9.72 -3.54 2.10
C SER A 76 -8.69 -2.80 1.26
N ARG A 77 -9.09 -1.62 0.79
CA ARG A 77 -8.24 -0.70 0.02
C ARG A 77 -7.37 0.17 0.93
N PHE A 78 -7.49 0.00 2.24
CA PHE A 78 -6.79 0.80 3.23
C PHE A 78 -5.58 0.06 3.81
N GLY A 79 -4.49 0.79 4.01
CA GLY A 79 -3.28 0.31 4.66
C GLY A 79 -2.52 1.44 5.35
N LEU A 80 -1.39 1.09 5.96
CA LEU A 80 -0.45 2.01 6.59
C LEU A 80 0.91 1.86 5.94
N PHE A 81 1.59 2.96 5.67
CA PHE A 81 2.97 2.98 5.22
C PHE A 81 3.86 3.64 6.27
N GLY A 82 5.05 3.07 6.47
CA GLY A 82 6.10 3.65 7.30
C GLY A 82 7.47 3.44 6.67
N GLY A 83 8.33 4.45 6.70
CA GLY A 83 9.64 4.36 6.08
C GLY A 83 10.59 5.50 6.42
N VAL A 84 11.82 5.35 5.94
CA VAL A 84 12.86 6.39 6.02
C VAL A 84 13.05 6.95 4.62
N GLY A 85 13.08 8.27 4.49
CA GLY A 85 13.07 8.93 3.19
C GLY A 85 14.14 10.00 3.07
N ILE A 86 14.47 10.30 1.82
CA ILE A 86 15.37 11.38 1.45
C ILE A 86 14.52 12.51 0.87
N ARG A 87 14.69 13.70 1.44
CA ARG A 87 14.17 14.97 0.94
C ARG A 87 15.10 15.50 -0.15
N LEU A 88 14.52 15.87 -1.29
CA LEU A 88 15.17 16.46 -2.45
C LEU A 88 14.56 17.84 -2.71
N LYS A 89 15.40 18.88 -2.73
CA LYS A 89 15.04 20.28 -3.05
C LYS A 89 13.77 20.78 -2.33
N GLN A 90 13.70 20.59 -1.00
CA GLN A 90 12.59 20.97 -0.10
C GLN A 90 11.16 20.53 -0.49
N LEU A 91 10.94 20.00 -1.69
CA LEU A 91 9.64 19.76 -2.31
C LEU A 91 9.35 18.27 -2.48
N MET A 92 10.36 17.44 -2.73
CA MET A 92 10.14 16.02 -3.06
C MET A 92 10.73 15.11 -1.99
N TYR A 93 10.06 14.01 -1.70
CA TYR A 93 10.54 12.95 -0.82
C TYR A 93 10.49 11.62 -1.54
N ILE A 94 11.57 10.85 -1.44
CA ILE A 94 11.64 9.46 -1.87
C ILE A 94 11.82 8.63 -0.62
N THR A 95 10.84 7.78 -0.32
CA THR A 95 10.77 7.04 0.93
C THR A 95 10.64 5.54 0.66
N PRO A 96 11.73 4.77 0.74
CA PRO A 96 11.64 3.32 0.91
C PRO A 96 11.06 2.96 2.28
N GLY A 97 10.23 1.92 2.33
CA GLY A 97 9.61 1.52 3.58
C GLY A 97 8.79 0.25 3.49
N VAL A 98 7.94 0.08 4.49
CA VAL A 98 7.00 -1.03 4.64
C VAL A 98 5.59 -0.53 4.47
N HIS A 99 4.81 -1.26 3.68
CA HIS A 99 3.37 -1.13 3.55
C HIS A 99 2.72 -2.29 4.29
N ILE A 100 1.93 -1.94 5.29
CA ILE A 100 1.12 -2.82 6.12
C ILE A 100 -0.30 -2.71 5.59
N GLY A 101 -0.85 -3.80 5.07
CA GLY A 101 -2.18 -3.79 4.49
C GLY A 101 -2.83 -5.15 4.50
N GLU A 102 -4.14 -5.15 4.27
CA GLU A 102 -4.89 -6.39 4.11
C GLU A 102 -4.59 -7.01 2.74
N PHE A 103 -4.48 -8.34 2.72
CA PHE A 103 -4.37 -9.14 1.50
C PHE A 103 -5.31 -10.34 1.59
N ALA A 104 -5.70 -10.86 0.43
CA ALA A 104 -6.55 -12.04 0.30
C ALA A 104 -5.64 -13.26 0.23
N ASP A 105 -5.69 -14.09 1.27
CA ASP A 105 -5.10 -15.41 1.29
C ASP A 105 -6.08 -16.44 0.70
N PHE A 106 -5.59 -17.65 0.44
CA PHE A 106 -6.41 -18.70 -0.16
C PHE A 106 -7.68 -18.98 0.67
N PRO A 107 -8.83 -19.25 0.02
CA PRO A 107 -10.02 -19.75 0.70
C PRO A 107 -9.69 -20.98 1.53
N GLN A 108 -10.40 -21.15 2.65
CA GLN A 108 -10.13 -22.27 3.57
C GLN A 108 -10.28 -23.62 2.86
N GLY A 109 -9.29 -24.50 3.00
CA GLY A 109 -9.24 -25.79 2.31
C GLY A 109 -8.58 -25.74 0.93
N PHE A 110 -8.20 -24.56 0.43
CA PHE A 110 -7.48 -24.39 -0.82
C PHE A 110 -6.07 -23.86 -0.58
N THR A 111 -5.12 -24.25 -1.43
CA THR A 111 -3.71 -23.89 -1.34
C THR A 111 -3.08 -23.55 -2.69
N ARG A 112 -3.77 -23.85 -3.81
CA ARG A 112 -3.28 -23.56 -5.16
C ARG A 112 -4.43 -23.35 -6.15
N SER A 113 -4.14 -22.62 -7.23
CA SER A 113 -5.07 -22.53 -8.37
C SER A 113 -5.22 -23.90 -9.06
N GLY A 114 -6.39 -24.16 -9.62
CA GLY A 114 -6.73 -25.41 -10.31
C GLY A 114 -7.23 -26.52 -9.39
N GLN A 115 -7.32 -26.29 -8.07
CA GLN A 115 -7.95 -27.24 -7.15
C GLN A 115 -9.44 -27.36 -7.43
N VAL A 116 -9.93 -28.60 -7.44
CA VAL A 116 -11.36 -28.91 -7.63
C VAL A 116 -12.16 -28.32 -6.48
N VAL A 117 -13.19 -27.56 -6.81
CA VAL A 117 -14.17 -27.06 -5.85
C VAL A 117 -15.26 -28.15 -5.71
N PRO A 118 -15.47 -28.73 -4.52
CA PRO A 118 -16.46 -29.79 -4.34
C PRO A 118 -17.88 -29.35 -4.75
N ALA A 119 -18.70 -30.30 -5.19
CA ALA A 119 -20.12 -30.05 -5.41
C ALA A 119 -20.77 -29.56 -4.10
N ASN A 120 -21.64 -28.54 -4.21
CA ASN A 120 -22.28 -27.84 -3.09
C ASN A 120 -21.35 -27.01 -2.18
N PHE A 121 -20.10 -26.76 -2.59
CA PHE A 121 -19.26 -25.80 -1.87
C PHE A 121 -19.80 -24.38 -2.09
N ALA A 122 -19.97 -23.62 -1.01
CA ALA A 122 -20.32 -22.20 -1.09
C ALA A 122 -19.25 -21.43 -1.89
N THR A 123 -19.61 -20.30 -2.50
CA THR A 123 -18.67 -19.46 -3.28
C THR A 123 -17.34 -19.31 -2.52
N PRO A 124 -16.18 -19.69 -3.10
CA PRO A 124 -14.91 -19.65 -2.40
C PRO A 124 -14.59 -18.22 -1.95
N THR A 125 -14.68 -17.97 -0.64
CA THR A 125 -14.38 -16.65 -0.06
C THR A 125 -12.94 -16.61 0.42
N PRO A 126 -12.16 -15.58 0.05
CA PRO A 126 -10.79 -15.44 0.51
C PRO A 126 -10.72 -15.18 2.01
N VAL A 127 -9.65 -15.70 2.64
CA VAL A 127 -9.33 -15.38 4.03
C VAL A 127 -8.57 -14.07 4.05
N LYS A 128 -9.14 -13.07 4.74
CA LYS A 128 -8.53 -11.75 4.86
C LYS A 128 -7.47 -11.73 5.96
N ARG A 129 -6.26 -11.27 5.63
CA ARG A 129 -5.12 -11.22 6.56
C ARG A 129 -4.34 -9.94 6.39
N TRP A 130 -3.73 -9.47 7.47
CA TRP A 130 -2.78 -8.36 7.43
C TRP A 130 -1.38 -8.89 7.15
N THR A 131 -0.64 -8.22 6.26
CA THR A 131 0.76 -8.53 6.00
C THR A 131 1.56 -7.25 5.76
N THR A 132 2.88 -7.40 5.85
CA THR A 132 3.84 -6.32 5.63
C THR A 132 4.66 -6.62 4.40
N ARG A 133 4.78 -5.65 3.50
CA ARG A 133 5.55 -5.77 2.26
C ARG A 133 6.35 -4.52 2.00
N PHE A 134 7.45 -4.69 1.28
CA PHE A 134 8.25 -3.56 0.83
C PHE A 134 7.43 -2.66 -0.12
N ALA A 135 7.57 -1.36 0.07
CA ALA A 135 6.99 -0.34 -0.78
C ALA A 135 7.93 0.87 -0.91
N LEU A 136 7.76 1.59 -2.02
CA LEU A 136 8.47 2.84 -2.31
C LEU A 136 7.45 3.96 -2.53
N ALA A 137 7.55 5.00 -1.71
CA ALA A 137 6.73 6.21 -1.86
C ALA A 137 7.55 7.33 -2.50
N ILE A 138 6.92 8.05 -3.43
CA ILE A 138 7.40 9.32 -3.96
C ILE A 138 6.30 10.31 -3.62
N THR A 139 6.61 11.35 -2.84
CA THR A 139 5.64 12.35 -2.39
C THR A 139 6.17 13.75 -2.63
N PHE A 140 5.25 14.68 -2.85
CA PHE A 140 5.54 16.11 -3.00
C PHE A 140 4.94 16.87 -1.82
N LYS A 141 5.70 17.83 -1.29
CA LYS A 141 5.26 18.78 -0.28
C LYS A 141 4.33 19.79 -0.95
N VAL A 142 3.09 19.89 -0.49
CA VAL A 142 2.06 20.71 -1.17
C VAL A 142 2.03 22.14 -0.64
N LYS A 143 2.09 22.35 0.67
CA LYS A 143 2.35 23.65 1.34
C LYS A 143 2.49 23.42 2.85
N ASP A 144 3.21 24.30 3.56
CA ASP A 144 3.13 24.32 5.02
C ASP A 144 1.78 24.91 5.42
N LEU A 145 0.91 24.08 5.99
CA LEU A 145 -0.44 24.48 6.40
C LEU A 145 -0.44 25.33 7.68
N TRP A 146 0.70 25.43 8.37
CA TRP A 146 0.86 26.23 9.57
C TRP A 146 2.23 26.92 9.56
N THR A 147 2.22 28.25 9.48
CA THR A 147 3.38 29.06 9.84
C THR A 147 3.00 29.82 11.11
N PRO A 148 3.52 29.48 12.30
CA PRO A 148 3.26 30.30 13.48
C PRO A 148 3.80 31.70 13.20
N SER A 149 2.97 32.72 13.35
CA SER A 149 3.36 34.12 13.19
C SER A 149 4.53 34.40 14.14
N GLN A 150 5.69 34.77 13.60
CA GLN A 150 6.74 35.37 14.42
C GLN A 150 6.17 36.65 15.02
N SER A 151 5.97 36.68 16.33
CA SER A 151 5.69 37.91 17.06
C SER A 151 6.93 38.78 16.98
N SER A 152 6.88 39.84 16.18
CA SER A 152 7.91 40.87 16.18
C SER A 152 7.95 41.53 17.56
N GLU A 153 8.97 41.22 18.36
CA GLU A 153 9.33 42.05 19.51
C GLU A 153 9.79 43.41 18.98
N THR A 154 8.88 44.39 18.99
CA THR A 154 9.23 45.78 18.81
C THR A 154 10.04 46.22 20.02
N GLY A 155 11.36 46.15 19.91
CA GLY A 155 12.29 46.78 20.85
C GLY A 155 12.07 48.28 20.87
N GLY A 156 11.37 48.76 21.90
CA GLY A 156 11.29 50.19 22.23
C GLY A 156 12.67 50.69 22.64
N LYS A 157 13.34 51.44 21.77
CA LYS A 157 14.47 52.29 22.16
C LYS A 157 13.90 53.54 22.83
N GLU A 158 13.99 53.60 24.15
CA GLU A 158 13.78 54.81 24.93
C GLU A 158 15.06 55.65 24.83
N ASN A 159 15.01 56.76 24.07
CA ASN A 159 16.07 57.75 24.02
C ASN A 159 15.91 58.70 25.23
N LYS A 160 17.00 58.89 25.96
CA LYS A 160 17.17 59.83 27.06
C LYS A 160 17.83 61.11 26.57
#